data_AF-A0A951X1Y0-F1
#
_entry.id   AF-A0A951X1Y0-F1
#
_cell.length_a   1.000
_cell.length_b   1.000
_cell.length_c   1.000
_cell.angle_alpha   90.00
_cell.angle_beta   90.00
_cell.angle_gamma   90.00
#
_symmetry.space_group_name_H-M   'P 1'
#
loop_
_entity.id
_entity.type
_entity.pdbx_description
1 polymer ?
#
loop_
_entity_poly.entity_id
_entity_poly.type
_entity_poly.pdbx_seq_one_letter_code
_entity_poly.pdbx_strand_id
1 'polypeptide(L)'
;MTFDTPVERQRVRHPGYDIRGAQADRNVALPIDRLRELVVEGRIGALTDAAYSFVGACAQTPLIKRTGPEWVRQIQAQGIDAALLVPV
;
A
#
# COMPACT_ATOMS: atom_id res chain seq x y z
N MET A 1 2.56 6.85 -1.17
CA MET A 1 2.24 7.25 0.22
C MET A 1 3.43 6.87 1.08
N THR A 2 3.95 7.77 1.93
CA THR A 2 5.07 7.44 2.81
C THR A 2 4.57 6.71 4.05
N PHE A 3 5.31 5.69 4.49
CA PHE A 3 4.91 4.90 5.65
C PHE A 3 5.00 5.65 6.98
N ASP A 4 5.74 6.75 7.04
CA ASP A 4 5.94 7.63 8.20
C ASP A 4 4.63 8.23 8.78
N THR A 5 3.60 8.42 7.95
CA THR A 5 2.41 9.22 8.32
C THR A 5 1.81 8.79 9.68
N PRO A 6 1.69 9.70 10.67
CA PRO A 6 1.14 9.40 11.99
C PRO A 6 -0.25 8.76 11.93
N VAL A 7 -0.50 7.80 12.82
CA VAL A 7 -1.71 6.95 12.84
C VAL A 7 -2.98 7.79 12.88
N GLU A 8 -2.98 8.82 13.70
CA GLU A 8 -4.13 9.67 14.00
C GLU A 8 -4.56 10.50 12.78
N ARG A 9 -3.65 10.65 11.80
CA ARG A 9 -3.86 11.36 10.53
C ARG A 9 -4.28 10.45 9.39
N GLN A 10 -4.29 9.13 9.61
CA GLN A 10 -4.77 8.18 8.60
C GLN A 10 -6.30 8.14 8.62
N ARG A 11 -6.89 8.08 7.43
CA ARG A 11 -8.35 8.03 7.22
C ARG A 11 -8.64 7.08 6.06
N VAL A 12 -9.76 6.37 6.14
CA VAL A 12 -10.31 5.58 5.04
C VAL A 12 -11.60 6.23 4.54
N ARG A 13 -11.74 6.32 3.22
CA ARG A 13 -12.94 6.80 2.55
C ARG A 13 -13.12 6.04 1.24
N HIS A 14 -14.23 5.31 1.12
CA HIS A 14 -14.60 4.66 -0.12
C HIS A 14 -16.13 4.73 -0.29
N PRO A 15 -16.65 5.20 -1.44
CA PRO A 15 -18.10 5.39 -1.62
C PRO A 15 -18.84 4.08 -1.98
N GLY A 16 -18.11 3.06 -2.47
CA GLY A 16 -18.71 1.84 -3.03
C GLY A 16 -18.39 0.54 -2.29
N TYR A 17 -17.78 0.61 -1.09
CA TYR A 17 -17.41 -0.57 -0.30
C TYR A 17 -17.62 -0.28 1.19
N ASP A 18 -17.91 -1.31 1.98
CA ASP A 18 -18.07 -1.20 3.43
C ASP A 18 -16.73 -0.95 4.10
N ILE A 19 -16.53 0.27 4.58
CA ILE A 19 -15.27 0.67 5.21
C ILE A 19 -15.19 0.35 6.71
N ARG A 20 -16.24 -0.20 7.34
CA ARG A 20 -16.26 -0.41 8.80
C ARG A 20 -15.09 -1.27 9.29
N GLY A 21 -14.70 -2.28 8.51
CA GLY A 21 -13.53 -3.10 8.80
C GLY A 21 -12.24 -2.28 8.83
N ALA A 22 -11.98 -1.52 7.76
CA ALA A 22 -10.80 -0.64 7.66
C ALA A 22 -10.82 0.54 8.65
N GLN A 23 -12.00 0.97 9.10
CA GLN A 23 -12.16 1.98 10.15
C GLN A 23 -11.84 1.40 11.53
N ALA A 24 -12.23 0.15 11.80
CA ALA A 24 -11.97 -0.53 13.06
C ALA A 24 -10.49 -0.99 13.16
N ASP A 25 -9.94 -1.52 12.07
CA ASP A 25 -8.53 -1.89 11.94
C ASP A 25 -8.00 -1.55 10.55
N ARG A 26 -7.16 -0.53 10.49
CA ARG A 26 -6.49 -0.10 9.25
C ARG A 26 -5.62 -1.19 8.64
N ASN A 27 -5.10 -2.13 9.45
CA ASN A 27 -4.18 -3.16 8.99
C ASN A 27 -4.87 -4.15 8.05
N VAL A 28 -6.20 -4.14 7.99
CA VAL A 28 -6.99 -4.87 6.99
C VAL A 28 -6.75 -4.33 5.58
N ALA A 29 -6.59 -3.01 5.42
CA ALA A 29 -6.40 -2.36 4.11
C ALA A 29 -4.95 -1.94 3.84
N LEU A 30 -4.20 -1.59 4.89
CA LEU A 30 -2.79 -1.23 4.83
C LEU A 30 -2.08 -1.79 6.07
N PRO A 31 -1.52 -3.02 6.01
CA PRO A 31 -0.96 -3.75 7.16
C PRO A 31 0.38 -3.18 7.65
N ILE A 32 0.49 -1.86 7.79
CA ILE A 32 1.75 -1.18 8.10
C ILE A 32 2.28 -1.52 9.48
N ASP A 33 1.42 -1.70 10.48
CA ASP A 33 1.88 -2.04 11.82
C ASP A 33 2.46 -3.46 11.83
N ARG A 34 1.77 -4.40 11.18
CA ARG A 34 2.23 -5.79 11.01
C ARG A 34 3.55 -5.86 10.24
N LEU A 35 3.69 -5.07 9.18
CA LEU A 35 4.94 -5.00 8.41
C LEU A 35 6.09 -4.42 9.24
N ARG A 36 5.84 -3.41 10.08
CA ARG A 36 6.85 -2.86 11.00
C ARG A 36 7.25 -3.85 12.09
N GLU A 37 6.30 -4.58 12.65
CA GLU A 37 6.56 -5.67 13.60
C GLU A 37 7.50 -6.71 12.98
N LEU A 38 7.26 -7.12 11.72
CA LEU A 38 8.15 -8.05 11.02
C LEU A 38 9.57 -7.51 10.82
N VAL A 39 9.75 -6.19 10.64
CA VAL A 39 11.09 -5.56 10.62
C VAL A 39 11.74 -5.61 12.00
N VAL A 40 10.99 -5.23 13.05
CA VAL A 40 11.48 -5.23 14.43
C VAL A 40 11.87 -6.63 14.90
N GLU A 41 11.10 -7.65 14.51
CA GLU A 41 11.38 -9.06 14.77
C GLU A 41 12.54 -9.61 13.91
N GLY A 42 13.07 -8.84 12.95
CA GLY A 42 14.12 -9.27 12.05
C GLY A 42 13.69 -10.30 11.01
N ARG A 43 12.38 -10.48 10.79
CA ARG A 43 11.83 -11.43 9.81
C ARG A 43 11.91 -10.90 8.38
N ILE A 44 11.90 -9.58 8.21
CA ILE A 44 12.21 -8.89 6.95
C ILE A 44 13.22 -7.78 7.23
N GLY A 45 14.08 -7.46 6.26
CA GLY A 45 15.18 -6.51 6.48
C GLY A 45 14.73 -5.06 6.61
N ALA A 46 13.84 -4.61 5.72
CA ALA A 46 13.35 -3.24 5.68
C ALA A 46 12.03 -3.13 4.90
N LEU A 47 11.39 -1.96 4.99
CA LEU A 47 10.29 -1.55 4.12
C LEU A 47 10.79 -0.47 3.15
N THR A 48 10.16 -0.38 1.98
CA THR A 48 10.41 0.72 1.05
C THR A 48 9.87 2.03 1.62
N ASP A 49 10.26 3.17 1.04
CA ASP A 49 9.73 4.46 1.47
C ASP A 49 8.26 4.68 1.09
N ALA A 50 7.81 3.99 0.03
CA ALA A 50 6.50 4.23 -0.58
C ALA A 50 5.66 2.97 -0.75
N ALA A 51 4.39 3.08 -0.36
CA ALA A 51 3.31 2.22 -0.82
C ALA A 51 2.65 2.76 -2.09
N TYR A 52 2.25 1.84 -2.96
CA TYR A 52 1.55 2.11 -4.21
C TYR A 52 0.10 1.61 -4.10
N SER A 53 -0.87 2.42 -4.54
CA SER A 53 -2.27 2.04 -4.59
C SER A 53 -3.02 2.81 -5.67
N PHE A 54 -4.07 2.20 -6.21
CA PHE A 54 -5.02 2.85 -7.13
C PHE A 54 -6.43 2.40 -6.76
N VAL A 55 -7.41 3.28 -7.03
CA VAL A 55 -8.83 2.92 -6.88
C VAL A 55 -9.25 2.07 -8.07
N GLY A 56 -9.94 0.95 -7.85
CA GLY A 56 -10.41 0.08 -8.94
C GLY A 56 -11.32 0.81 -9.93
N ALA A 57 -12.16 1.73 -9.43
CA ALA A 57 -12.96 2.66 -10.22
C ALA A 57 -12.13 3.83 -10.78
N CYS A 58 -11.04 3.54 -11.49
CA CYS A 58 -10.26 4.53 -12.23
C CYS A 58 -10.21 4.21 -13.73
N ALA A 59 -9.72 5.15 -14.53
CA ALA A 59 -9.54 4.94 -15.96
C ALA A 59 -8.49 3.85 -16.22
N GLN A 60 -8.94 2.69 -16.72
CA GLN A 60 -8.09 1.51 -16.90
C GLN A 60 -7.05 1.70 -18.00
N THR A 61 -7.40 2.34 -19.12
CA THR A 61 -6.47 2.52 -20.25
C THR A 61 -5.22 3.32 -19.86
N PRO A 62 -5.30 4.49 -19.21
CA PRO A 62 -4.12 5.19 -18.71
C PRO A 62 -3.35 4.40 -17.64
N LEU A 63 -4.04 3.70 -16.74
CA LEU A 63 -3.41 2.87 -15.72
C LEU A 63 -2.52 1.80 -16.37
N ILE A 64 -3.08 1.03 -17.31
CA ILE A 64 -2.38 -0.08 -17.96
C ILE A 64 -1.27 0.43 -18.90
N LYS A 65 -1.51 1.49 -19.67
CA LYS A 65 -0.57 1.94 -20.70
C LYS A 65 0.54 2.87 -20.18
N ARG A 66 0.34 3.54 -19.04
CA ARG A 66 1.26 4.58 -18.54
C ARG A 66 1.66 4.36 -17.09
N THR A 67 0.70 4.45 -16.16
CA THR A 67 0.99 4.50 -14.72
C THR A 67 1.58 3.18 -14.20
N GLY A 68 0.97 2.04 -14.57
CA GLY A 68 1.43 0.71 -14.17
C GLY A 68 2.87 0.43 -14.62
N PRO A 69 3.20 0.58 -15.92
CA PRO A 69 4.58 0.42 -16.39
C PRO A 69 5.58 1.37 -15.72
N GLU A 70 5.18 2.60 -15.41
CA GLU A 70 6.03 3.55 -14.67
C GLU A 70 6.30 3.08 -13.24
N TRP A 71 5.28 2.63 -12.52
CA TRP A 71 5.45 2.07 -11.18
C TRP A 71 6.32 0.82 -11.19
N VAL A 72 6.15 -0.09 -12.16
CA VAL A 72 7.00 -1.27 -12.30
C VAL A 72 8.47 -0.86 -12.45
N ARG A 73 8.78 0.15 -13.30
CA ARG A 73 10.16 0.66 -13.42
C ARG A 73 10.68 1.23 -12.11
N GLN A 74 9.88 2.00 -11.38
CA GLN A 74 10.27 2.57 -10.08
C GLN A 74 10.50 1.50 -9.01
N ILE A 75 9.64 0.48 -8.97
CA ILE A 75 9.73 -0.65 -8.04
C ILE A 75 10.99 -1.48 -8.34
N GLN A 76 11.25 -1.78 -9.61
CA GLN A 76 12.46 -2.50 -10.03
C GLN A 76 13.74 -1.72 -9.70
N ALA A 77 13.73 -0.40 -9.89
CA ALA A 77 14.88 0.44 -9.57
C ALA A 77 15.21 0.52 -8.06
N GLN A 78 14.24 0.20 -7.20
CA GLN A 78 14.43 0.17 -5.74
C GLN A 78 15.07 -1.14 -5.25
N GLY A 79 15.26 -2.14 -6.11
CA GLY A 79 15.86 -3.42 -5.71
C GLY A 79 15.02 -4.21 -4.71
N ILE A 80 13.69 -4.11 -4.82
CA ILE A 80 12.75 -4.75 -3.89
C ILE A 80 12.72 -6.27 -4.12
N ASP A 81 12.93 -7.05 -3.05
CA ASP A 81 12.92 -8.52 -3.11
C ASP A 81 11.51 -9.12 -3.26
N ALA A 82 10.49 -8.46 -2.68
CA ALA A 82 9.12 -8.96 -2.65
C ALA A 82 8.08 -7.84 -2.54
N ALA A 83 6.89 -8.09 -3.06
CA ALA A 83 5.74 -7.19 -2.94
C ALA A 83 4.56 -7.89 -2.25
N LEU A 84 3.91 -7.21 -1.32
CA LEU A 84 2.66 -7.64 -0.71
C LEU A 84 1.48 -6.98 -1.44
N LEU A 85 0.66 -7.79 -2.10
CA LEU A 85 -0.58 -7.31 -2.72
C LEU A 85 -1.74 -7.43 -1.72
N VAL A 86 -2.37 -6.31 -1.40
CA VAL A 86 -3.52 -6.24 -0.47
C VAL A 86 -4.77 -5.90 -1.28
N PRO A 87 -5.66 -6.87 -1.57
CA PRO A 87 -6.95 -6.58 -2.17
C PRO A 87 -7.88 -5.95 -1.11
N VAL A 88 -8.57 -4.88 -1.49
CA VAL A 88 -9.54 -4.14 -0.67
C VAL A 88 -10.90 -4.06 -1.33
#